data_AF-A0A5K0YM15-F1
#
_entry.id   AF-A0A5K0YM15-F1
#
_cell.length_a   1.000
_cell.length_b   1.000
_cell.length_c   1.000
_cell.angle_alpha   90.00
_cell.angle_beta   90.00
_cell.angle_gamma   90.00
#
_symmetry.space_group_name_H-M   'P 1'
#
loop_
_entity.id
_entity.type
_entity.pdbx_description
1 polymer ?
#
loop_
_entity_poly.entity_id
_entity_poly.type
_entity_poly.pdbx_seq_one_letter_code
_entity_poly.pdbx_strand_id
1 'polypeptide(L)'
;SETDIVNVVEQRIWQSMEEGQFENLPGKGKPLNLNSNPHADPADDTLFRILSRNGCAPEWVELNKEIRTKIAEWRTGLRKAWRSRLSETASEWQQEAEVLKKQMRTINDM
;
A
#
# COMPACT_ATOMS: atom_id res chain seq x y z
N SER A 1 -17.05 -10.38 35.01
CA SER A 1 -17.46 -10.46 33.60
C SER A 1 -16.40 -9.78 32.74
N GLU A 2 -16.50 -9.88 31.41
CA GLU A 2 -15.61 -9.16 30.48
C GLU A 2 -15.60 -7.64 30.75
N THR A 3 -16.74 -7.09 31.17
CA THR A 3 -16.91 -5.68 31.57
C THR A 3 -16.11 -5.31 32.81
N ASP A 4 -15.99 -6.21 33.79
CA ASP A 4 -15.23 -5.95 35.01
C ASP A 4 -13.72 -5.84 34.74
N ILE A 5 -13.20 -6.64 33.79
CA ILE A 5 -11.79 -6.61 33.39
C ILE A 5 -11.47 -5.29 32.70
N VAL A 6 -12.31 -4.86 31.76
CA VAL A 6 -12.16 -3.58 31.07
C VAL A 6 -12.14 -2.42 32.08
N ASN A 7 -13.08 -2.40 33.03
CA ASN A 7 -13.14 -1.35 34.04
C ASN A 7 -11.88 -1.26 34.91
N VAL A 8 -11.32 -2.41 35.32
CA VAL A 8 -10.08 -2.45 36.12
C VAL A 8 -8.86 -1.99 35.31
N VAL A 9 -8.79 -2.37 34.03
CA VAL A 9 -7.71 -1.94 33.14
C VAL A 9 -7.76 -0.43 32.92
N GLU A 10 -8.93 0.11 32.60
CA GLU A 10 -9.13 1.56 32.40
C GLU A 10 -8.75 2.35 33.65
N GLN A 11 -9.22 1.93 34.85
CA GLN A 11 -8.85 2.60 36.09
C GLN A 11 -7.33 2.66 36.32
N ARG A 12 -6.60 1.59 36.00
CA ARG A 12 -5.14 1.57 36.11
C ARG A 12 -4.45 2.49 35.10
N ILE A 13 -4.96 2.55 33.87
CA ILE A 13 -4.42 3.45 32.85
C ILE A 13 -4.62 4.90 33.31
N TRP A 14 -5.82 5.26 33.77
CA TRP A 14 -6.12 6.58 34.32
C TRP A 14 -5.21 6.97 35.48
N GLN A 15 -5.07 6.10 36.47
CA GLN A 15 -4.18 6.36 37.61
C GLN A 15 -2.72 6.57 37.15
N SER A 16 -2.24 5.75 36.21
CA SER A 16 -0.88 5.87 35.68
C SER A 16 -0.67 7.18 34.89
N MET A 17 -1.71 7.70 34.24
CA MET A 17 -1.68 9.01 33.59
C MET A 17 -1.61 10.13 34.62
N GLU A 18 -2.43 10.10 35.68
CA GLU A 18 -2.42 11.11 36.75
C GLU A 18 -1.08 11.15 37.50
N GLU A 19 -0.49 9.99 37.76
CA GLU A 19 0.82 9.85 38.39
C GLU A 19 1.98 10.26 37.46
N GLY A 20 1.71 10.60 36.20
CA GLY A 20 2.71 11.02 35.23
C GLY A 20 3.65 9.89 34.79
N GLN A 21 3.26 8.62 34.95
CA GLN A 21 4.12 7.48 34.59
C GLN A 21 4.47 7.44 33.10
N PHE A 22 3.69 8.10 32.25
CA PHE A 22 3.94 8.24 30.82
C PHE A 22 4.77 9.48 30.43
N GLU A 23 5.15 10.34 31.38
CA GLU A 23 5.83 11.61 31.09
C GLU A 23 7.28 11.44 30.63
N ASN A 24 7.96 10.38 31.08
CA ASN A 24 9.38 10.13 30.78
C ASN A 24 9.61 8.85 29.96
N LEU A 25 8.64 8.45 29.12
CA LEU A 25 8.80 7.29 28.27
C LEU A 25 9.96 7.47 27.27
N PRO A 26 10.77 6.42 27.02
CA PRO A 26 11.73 6.43 25.94
C PRO A 26 11.06 6.75 24.60
N GLY A 27 11.51 7.82 23.95
CA GLY A 27 10.96 8.24 22.65
C GLY A 27 9.74 9.16 22.73
N LYS A 28 9.27 9.56 23.92
CA LYS A 28 8.19 10.56 24.03
C LYS A 28 8.55 11.84 23.26
N GLY A 29 7.63 12.28 22.38
CA GLY A 29 7.79 13.47 21.55
C GLY A 29 8.81 13.34 20.41
N LYS A 30 9.46 12.19 20.24
CA LYS A 30 10.38 11.93 19.11
C LYS A 30 9.62 11.28 17.95
N PRO A 31 10.04 11.51 16.69
CA PRO A 31 9.50 10.78 15.55
C PRO A 31 9.66 9.27 15.71
N LEU A 32 8.68 8.51 15.22
CA LEU A 32 8.74 7.06 15.20
C LEU A 32 9.89 6.59 14.29
N ASN A 33 10.64 5.59 14.74
CA ASN A 33 11.65 4.96 13.89
C ASN A 33 10.98 3.95 12.95
N LEU A 34 10.85 4.32 11.68
CA LEU A 34 10.24 3.49 10.64
C LEU A 34 11.23 2.54 9.95
N ASN A 35 12.49 2.46 10.41
CA ASN A 35 13.54 1.68 9.74
C ASN A 35 13.57 0.19 10.13
N SER A 36 12.70 -0.23 11.05
CA SER A 36 12.61 -1.62 11.50
C SER A 36 11.15 -1.97 11.75
N ASN A 37 10.74 -3.16 11.32
CA ASN A 37 9.44 -3.70 11.66
C ASN A 37 9.61 -4.75 12.76
N PRO A 38 9.23 -4.46 14.03
CA PRO A 38 9.36 -5.41 15.13
C PRO A 38 8.45 -6.64 14.99
N HIS A 39 7.52 -6.62 14.03
CA HIS A 39 6.61 -7.73 13.74
C HIS A 39 7.01 -8.55 12.50
N ALA A 40 8.07 -8.15 11.80
CA ALA A 40 8.60 -8.94 10.69
C ALA A 40 9.53 -10.05 11.20
N ASP A 41 9.62 -11.13 10.42
CA ASP A 41 10.68 -12.11 10.64
C ASP A 41 12.06 -11.41 10.56
N PRO A 42 13.03 -11.71 11.44
CA PRO A 42 14.32 -11.03 11.46
C PRO A 42 15.11 -11.11 10.14
N ALA A 43 14.97 -12.21 9.40
CA ALA A 43 15.63 -12.36 8.10
C ALA A 43 14.96 -11.44 7.05
N ASP A 44 13.63 -11.41 7.03
CA ASP A 44 12.85 -10.54 6.13
C ASP A 44 13.09 -9.06 6.42
N ASP A 45 13.05 -8.65 7.70
CA ASP A 45 13.34 -7.27 8.12
C ASP A 45 14.75 -6.85 7.67
N THR A 46 15.73 -7.75 7.80
CA THR A 46 17.10 -7.50 7.37
C THR A 46 17.20 -7.34 5.85
N LEU A 47 16.57 -8.23 5.09
CA LEU A 47 16.52 -8.16 3.64
C LEU A 47 15.88 -6.85 3.16
N PHE A 48 14.69 -6.51 3.67
CA PHE A 48 13.97 -5.30 3.27
C PHE A 48 14.72 -4.03 3.65
N ARG A 49 15.41 -4.01 4.78
CA ARG A 49 16.28 -2.91 5.18
C ARG A 49 17.49 -2.74 4.27
N ILE A 50 18.12 -3.84 3.83
CA ILE A 50 19.23 -3.78 2.86
C ILE A 50 18.74 -3.20 1.54
N LEU A 51 17.59 -3.68 1.03
CA LEU A 51 16.99 -3.14 -0.20
C LEU A 51 16.71 -1.65 -0.07
N SER A 52 16.02 -1.24 1.00
CA SER A 52 15.67 0.16 1.25
C SER A 52 16.90 1.07 1.32
N ARG A 53 17.98 0.64 1.99
CA ARG A 53 19.25 1.38 2.06
C ARG A 53 19.93 1.56 0.71
N ASN A 54 19.69 0.67 -0.24
CA ASN A 54 20.21 0.77 -1.62
C ASN A 54 19.22 1.45 -2.58
N GLY A 55 18.12 2.00 -2.08
CA GLY A 55 17.08 2.62 -2.91
C GLY A 55 16.26 1.59 -3.71
N CYS A 56 16.33 0.32 -3.35
CA CYS A 56 15.55 -0.76 -3.96
C CYS A 56 14.31 -1.08 -3.10
N ALA A 57 13.23 -1.52 -3.74
CA ALA A 57 12.10 -2.12 -3.03
C ALA A 57 12.07 -3.63 -3.23
N PRO A 58 11.37 -4.37 -2.35
CA PRO A 58 11.06 -5.77 -2.59
C PRO A 58 10.35 -6.00 -3.93
N GLU A 59 10.53 -7.19 -4.50
CA GLU A 59 9.93 -7.57 -5.78
C GLU A 59 8.42 -7.33 -5.82
N TRP A 60 7.70 -7.72 -4.78
CA TRP A 60 6.24 -7.50 -4.69
C TRP A 60 5.85 -6.02 -4.69
N VAL A 61 6.70 -5.13 -4.17
CA VAL A 61 6.47 -3.67 -4.23
C VAL A 61 6.64 -3.18 -5.66
N GLU A 62 7.73 -3.59 -6.32
CA GLU A 62 8.00 -3.22 -7.71
C GLU A 62 6.94 -3.77 -8.67
N LEU A 63 6.53 -5.03 -8.50
CA LEU A 63 5.43 -5.64 -9.25
C LEU A 63 4.13 -4.86 -9.06
N ASN A 64 3.80 -4.46 -7.82
CA ASN A 64 2.61 -3.66 -7.55
C ASN A 64 2.66 -2.30 -8.26
N LYS A 65 3.82 -1.63 -8.26
CA LYS A 65 4.03 -0.38 -9.01
C LYS A 65 3.84 -0.60 -10.51
N GLU A 66 4.38 -1.69 -11.05
CA GLU A 66 4.26 -2.01 -12.48
C GLU A 66 2.80 -2.25 -12.87
N ILE A 67 2.06 -3.07 -12.11
CA ILE A 67 0.63 -3.33 -12.32
C ILE A 67 -0.16 -2.01 -12.30
N ARG A 68 0.08 -1.14 -11.32
CA ARG A 68 -0.59 0.17 -11.21
C ARG A 68 -0.32 1.06 -12.42
N THR A 69 0.93 1.09 -12.89
CA THR A 69 1.32 1.85 -14.09
C THR A 69 0.60 1.34 -15.32
N LYS A 70 0.62 0.02 -15.57
CA LYS A 70 -0.08 -0.59 -16.71
C LYS A 70 -1.59 -0.36 -16.65
N ILE A 71 -2.21 -0.41 -15.47
CA ILE A 71 -3.63 -0.08 -15.29
C ILE A 71 -3.90 1.39 -15.67
N ALA A 72 -3.03 2.32 -15.29
CA ALA A 72 -3.19 3.74 -15.62
C ALA A 72 -3.08 3.99 -17.13
N GLU A 73 -2.11 3.34 -17.78
CA GLU A 73 -1.95 3.36 -19.24
C GLU A 73 -3.17 2.76 -19.96
N TRP A 74 -3.61 1.58 -19.53
CA TRP A 74 -4.80 0.91 -20.06
C TRP A 74 -6.05 1.79 -19.93
N ARG A 75 -6.28 2.40 -18.77
CA ARG A 75 -7.40 3.35 -18.56
C ARG A 75 -7.31 4.55 -19.50
N THR A 76 -6.11 5.03 -19.78
CA THR A 76 -5.90 6.16 -20.70
C THR A 76 -6.20 5.77 -22.14
N GLY A 77 -5.71 4.61 -22.58
CA GLY A 77 -6.04 4.02 -23.88
C GLY A 77 -7.54 3.79 -24.04
N LEU A 78 -8.19 3.21 -23.03
CA LEU A 78 -9.64 2.99 -23.04
C LEU A 78 -10.42 4.29 -23.19
N ARG A 79 -10.07 5.35 -22.47
CA ARG A 79 -10.73 6.66 -22.61
C ARG A 79 -10.53 7.24 -24.01
N LYS A 80 -9.34 7.09 -24.60
CA LYS A 80 -9.06 7.57 -25.97
C LYS A 80 -9.92 6.81 -27.00
N ALA A 81 -9.88 5.48 -26.95
CA ALA A 81 -10.67 4.61 -27.83
C ALA A 81 -12.18 4.85 -27.67
N TRP A 82 -12.64 5.11 -26.44
CA TRP A 82 -14.04 5.43 -26.20
C TRP A 82 -14.46 6.75 -26.86
N ARG A 83 -13.59 7.78 -26.83
CA ARG A 83 -13.87 9.06 -27.51
C ARG A 83 -13.84 8.93 -29.02
N SER A 84 -12.88 8.20 -29.59
CA SER A 84 -12.78 7.99 -31.05
C SER A 84 -14.02 7.26 -31.60
N ARG A 85 -14.57 6.31 -30.83
CA ARG A 85 -15.82 5.61 -31.18
C ARG A 85 -17.05 6.52 -31.23
N LEU A 86 -17.09 7.57 -30.41
CA LEU A 86 -18.19 8.54 -30.39
C LEU A 86 -18.07 9.60 -31.50
N SER A 87 -16.89 9.72 -32.13
CA SER A 87 -16.66 10.53 -33.32
C SER A 87 -16.82 9.70 -34.61
N GLU A 88 -17.05 10.35 -35.76
CA GLU A 88 -17.28 9.70 -37.07
C GLU A 88 -16.06 8.91 -37.61
N THR A 89 -14.92 8.91 -36.91
CA THR A 89 -13.72 8.12 -37.18
C THR A 89 -13.83 6.64 -36.73
N ALA A 90 -15.04 6.07 -36.78
CA ALA A 90 -15.40 4.84 -36.08
C ALA A 90 -14.83 3.52 -36.66
N SER A 91 -13.91 3.55 -37.63
CA SER A 91 -13.42 2.34 -38.32
C SER A 91 -12.38 1.53 -37.51
N GLU A 92 -11.79 2.09 -36.45
CA GLU A 92 -10.63 1.49 -35.76
C GLU A 92 -10.97 0.87 -34.38
N TRP A 93 -12.17 1.12 -33.85
CA TRP A 93 -12.57 0.71 -32.48
C TRP A 93 -12.43 -0.79 -32.22
N GLN A 94 -12.72 -1.65 -33.20
CA GLN A 94 -12.64 -3.10 -33.02
C GLN A 94 -11.21 -3.55 -32.74
N GLN A 95 -10.23 -3.00 -33.47
CA GLN A 95 -8.82 -3.35 -33.29
C GLN A 95 -8.29 -2.79 -31.97
N GLU A 96 -8.62 -1.53 -31.64
CA GLU A 96 -8.26 -0.90 -30.36
C GLU A 96 -8.85 -1.68 -29.16
N ALA A 97 -10.10 -2.13 -29.27
CA ALA A 97 -10.76 -2.91 -28.22
C ALA A 97 -10.10 -4.27 -28.00
N GLU A 98 -9.68 -4.98 -29.06
CA GLU A 98 -8.97 -6.25 -28.93
C GLU A 98 -7.58 -6.07 -28.30
N VAL A 99 -6.86 -5.01 -28.65
CA VAL A 99 -5.59 -4.66 -27.98
C VAL A 99 -5.81 -4.39 -26.50
N LEU A 100 -6.82 -3.59 -26.14
CA LEU A 100 -7.14 -3.28 -24.74
C LEU A 100 -7.60 -4.52 -23.96
N LYS A 101 -8.32 -5.45 -24.57
CA LYS A 101 -8.68 -6.74 -23.94
C LYS A 101 -7.44 -7.59 -23.67
N LYS A 102 -6.51 -7.67 -24.63
CA LYS A 102 -5.25 -8.41 -24.45
C LYS A 102 -4.41 -7.80 -23.34
N GLN A 103 -4.28 -6.48 -23.31
CA GLN A 103 -3.58 -5.76 -22.23
C GLN A 103 -4.19 -6.04 -20.86
N MET A 104 -5.52 -6.04 -20.73
CA MET A 104 -6.20 -6.38 -19.47
C MET A 104 -5.89 -7.81 -19.01
N ARG A 105 -5.88 -8.79 -19.93
CA ARG A 105 -5.50 -10.17 -19.60
C ARG A 105 -4.07 -10.24 -19.09
N THR A 106 -3.13 -9.60 -19.81
CA THR A 106 -1.74 -9.53 -19.38
C THR A 106 -1.61 -8.94 -17.98
N ILE A 107 -2.32 -7.85 -17.66
CA ILE A 107 -2.29 -7.26 -16.31
C ILE A 107 -2.83 -8.23 -15.25
N ASN A 108 -3.86 -9.01 -15.56
CA ASN A 108 -4.46 -9.96 -14.62
C ASN A 108 -3.61 -11.22 -14.41
N ASP A 109 -2.73 -11.53 -15.35
CA ASP A 109 -1.83 -12.70 -15.30
C ASP A 109 -0.45 -12.36 -14.67
N MET A 110 -0.25 -11.10 -14.25
CA MET A 110 0.98 -10.63 -13.57
C MET A 110 1.01 -10.91 -12.08
#